data_AF-A0A4U3CFA2-F1
#
_entry.id   AF-A0A4U3CFA2-F1
#
_cell.length_a   1.000
_cell.length_b   1.000
_cell.length_c   1.000
_cell.angle_alpha   90.00
_cell.angle_beta   90.00
_cell.angle_gamma   90.00
#
_symmetry.space_group_name_H-M   'P 1'
#
loop_
_entity.id
_entity.type
_entity.pdbx_description
1 polymer ?
#
loop_
_entity_poly.entity_id
_entity_poly.type
_entity_poly.pdbx_seq_one_letter_code
_entity_poly.pdbx_strand_id
1 'polypeptide(L)'
;MRTLVVAGPGGAGASTLAAAAAVRVAGTGRSTLLLSRRPVVVRGLDEVGGLTVRAVDARVAVEELWAGAVTPAAASLPQLPLPPSSSVVPVPGAADLALFAELARARPTWWSWTPGRSPTPRR
;
A
#
# COMPACT_ATOMS: atom_id res chain seq x y z
N MET A 1 -12.43 0.09 -8.73
CA MET A 1 -11.50 -0.71 -7.89
C MET A 1 -12.29 -1.85 -7.27
N ARG A 2 -11.76 -3.08 -7.25
CA ARG A 2 -12.37 -4.20 -6.51
C ARG A 2 -11.34 -4.64 -5.47
N THR A 3 -11.72 -4.62 -4.19
CA THR A 3 -10.83 -4.98 -3.09
C THR A 3 -11.25 -6.34 -2.54
N LEU A 4 -10.29 -7.27 -2.45
CA LEU A 4 -10.45 -8.52 -1.74
C LEU A 4 -9.58 -8.44 -0.48
N VAL A 5 -10.21 -8.57 0.69
CA VAL A 5 -9.49 -8.68 1.96
C VAL A 5 -9.44 -10.14 2.36
N VAL A 6 -8.23 -10.67 2.53
CA VAL A 6 -8.00 -12.02 3.03
C VAL A 6 -7.43 -11.90 4.43
N ALA A 7 -8.17 -12.40 5.42
CA ALA A 7 -7.78 -12.38 6.82
C ALA A 7 -7.92 -13.78 7.42
N GLY A 8 -7.11 -14.06 8.42
CA GLY A 8 -7.09 -15.31 9.15
C GLY A 8 -6.01 -15.27 10.23
N PRO A 9 -6.03 -16.23 11.18
CA PRO A 9 -4.97 -16.33 12.17
C PRO A 9 -3.61 -16.59 11.50
N GLY A 10 -2.52 -16.19 12.18
CA GLY A 10 -1.17 -16.44 11.70
C GLY A 10 -0.93 -17.93 11.43
N GLY A 11 -0.44 -18.27 10.25
CA GLY A 11 -0.19 -19.66 9.86
C GLY A 11 -1.34 -20.37 9.16
N ALA A 12 -2.55 -19.80 9.08
CA ALA A 12 -3.70 -20.43 8.41
C ALA A 12 -3.70 -20.33 6.87
N GLY A 13 -2.58 -19.93 6.25
CA GLY A 13 -2.45 -19.84 4.79
C GLY A 13 -3.08 -18.61 4.14
N ALA A 14 -3.51 -17.60 4.91
CA ALA A 14 -4.10 -16.36 4.38
C ALA A 14 -3.20 -15.67 3.32
N SER A 15 -1.89 -15.59 3.56
CA SER A 15 -0.93 -15.01 2.61
C SER A 15 -0.83 -15.81 1.31
N THR A 16 -0.89 -17.15 1.39
CA THR A 16 -0.86 -18.04 0.22
C THR A 16 -2.13 -17.92 -0.59
N LEU A 17 -3.29 -17.87 0.08
CA LEU A 17 -4.59 -17.67 -0.57
C LEU A 17 -4.66 -16.30 -1.26
N ALA A 18 -4.19 -15.24 -0.58
CA ALA A 18 -4.12 -13.90 -1.16
C ALA A 18 -3.22 -13.85 -2.40
N ALA A 19 -2.05 -14.50 -2.35
CA ALA A 19 -1.14 -14.61 -3.49
C ALA A 19 -1.80 -15.36 -4.67
N ALA A 20 -2.39 -16.52 -4.42
CA ALA A 20 -3.08 -17.30 -5.45
C ALA A 20 -4.23 -16.52 -6.10
N ALA A 21 -5.04 -15.81 -5.31
CA ALA A 21 -6.10 -14.95 -5.81
C ALA A 21 -5.55 -13.80 -6.67
N ALA A 22 -4.47 -13.16 -6.23
CA ALA A 22 -3.84 -12.06 -6.97
C ALA A 22 -3.28 -12.52 -8.33
N VAL A 23 -2.59 -13.67 -8.36
CA VAL A 23 -2.09 -14.28 -9.61
C VAL A 23 -3.25 -14.63 -10.55
N ARG A 24 -4.32 -15.23 -10.03
CA ARG A 24 -5.52 -15.55 -10.81
C ARG A 24 -6.13 -14.31 -11.46
N VAL A 25 -6.24 -13.21 -10.70
CA VAL A 25 -6.81 -11.95 -11.21
C VAL A 25 -5.87 -11.28 -12.21
N ALA A 26 -4.56 -11.24 -11.94
CA ALA A 26 -3.57 -10.71 -12.87
C ALA A 26 -3.59 -11.45 -14.21
N GLY A 27 -3.69 -12.79 -14.19
CA GLY A 27 -3.84 -13.64 -15.38
C GLY A 27 -5.09 -13.36 -16.23
N THR A 28 -6.08 -12.62 -15.73
CA THR A 28 -7.22 -12.14 -16.53
C THR A 28 -6.94 -10.83 -17.28
N GLY A 29 -5.69 -10.36 -17.29
CA GLY A 29 -5.27 -9.10 -17.93
C GLY A 29 -5.54 -7.86 -17.07
N ARG A 30 -5.80 -8.03 -15.77
CA ARG A 30 -6.08 -6.91 -14.84
C ARG A 30 -4.83 -6.50 -14.08
N SER A 31 -4.57 -5.19 -14.04
CA SER A 31 -3.59 -4.64 -13.10
C SER A 31 -4.04 -4.96 -11.66
N THR A 32 -3.19 -5.69 -10.95
CA THR A 32 -3.49 -6.27 -9.64
C THR A 32 -2.41 -5.89 -8.66
N LEU A 33 -2.80 -5.41 -7.48
CA LEU A 33 -1.90 -5.08 -6.39
C LEU A 33 -2.16 -6.06 -5.23
N LEU A 34 -1.11 -6.79 -4.83
CA LEU A 34 -1.08 -7.60 -3.62
C LEU A 34 -0.38 -6.79 -2.51
N LEU A 35 -1.16 -6.30 -1.56
CA LEU A 35 -0.68 -5.60 -0.36
C LEU A 35 -0.60 -6.55 0.83
N SER A 36 0.49 -6.46 1.61
CA SER A 36 0.69 -7.26 2.82
C SER A 36 1.43 -6.48 3.91
N ARG A 37 1.24 -6.85 5.17
CA ARG A 37 1.98 -6.30 6.34
C ARG A 37 3.39 -6.89 6.50
N ARG A 38 3.68 -7.95 5.76
CA ARG A 38 4.95 -8.68 5.80
C ARG A 38 5.32 -9.15 4.39
N PRO A 39 6.61 -9.40 4.10
CA PRO A 39 7.02 -10.00 2.84
C PRO A 39 6.22 -11.28 2.55
N VAL A 40 5.68 -11.38 1.34
CA VAL A 40 4.98 -12.58 0.87
C VAL A 40 6.02 -13.57 0.37
N VAL A 41 6.14 -14.72 1.02
CA VAL A 41 7.16 -15.73 0.70
C VAL A 41 6.58 -16.77 -0.28
N VAL A 42 6.31 -16.35 -1.51
CA VAL A 42 5.89 -17.22 -2.62
C VAL A 42 6.79 -16.91 -3.82
N ARG A 43 7.47 -17.93 -4.34
CA ARG A 43 8.44 -17.77 -5.46
C ARG A 43 7.72 -17.44 -6.77
N GLY A 44 8.34 -16.61 -7.61
CA GLY A 44 7.87 -16.29 -8.96
C GLY A 44 6.70 -15.30 -9.02
N LEU A 45 6.31 -14.66 -7.91
CA LEU A 45 5.25 -13.64 -7.93
C LEU A 45 5.66 -12.39 -8.72
N ASP A 46 6.95 -12.06 -8.72
CA ASP A 46 7.58 -10.97 -9.45
C ASP A 46 7.60 -11.18 -10.97
N GLU A 47 7.48 -12.43 -11.41
CA GLU A 47 7.43 -12.80 -12.84
C GLU A 47 6.00 -12.72 -13.42
N VAL A 48 4.98 -12.56 -12.57
CA VAL A 48 3.58 -12.53 -13.00
C VAL A 48 3.23 -11.16 -13.60
N GLY A 49 3.06 -11.13 -14.92
CA GLY A 49 2.65 -9.92 -15.65
C GLY A 49 1.37 -9.31 -15.09
N GLY A 50 1.39 -7.99 -14.86
CA GLY A 50 0.24 -7.24 -14.33
C GLY A 50 0.02 -7.38 -12.82
N LEU A 51 0.88 -8.12 -12.10
CA LEU A 51 0.88 -8.20 -10.64
C LEU A 51 1.96 -7.28 -10.05
N THR A 52 1.56 -6.45 -9.09
CA THR A 52 2.48 -5.73 -8.21
C THR A 52 2.35 -6.28 -6.81
N VAL A 53 3.47 -6.69 -6.20
CA VAL A 53 3.51 -7.14 -4.80
C VAL A 53 4.17 -6.05 -3.97
N ARG A 54 3.53 -5.66 -2.86
CA ARG A 54 4.05 -4.65 -1.96
C ARG A 54 3.82 -5.07 -0.51
N ALA A 55 4.92 -5.18 0.23
CA ALA A 55 4.87 -5.26 1.68
C ALA A 55 4.96 -3.85 2.25
N VAL A 56 4.09 -3.51 3.21
CA VAL A 56 4.16 -2.25 3.92
C VAL A 56 5.18 -2.33 5.04
N ASP A 57 6.02 -1.31 5.14
CA ASP A 57 6.95 -1.14 6.24
C ASP A 57 6.31 -0.16 7.26
N ALA A 58 6.04 -0.66 8.47
CA ALA A 58 5.43 0.13 9.53
C ALA A 58 6.35 1.26 10.03
N ARG A 59 7.67 1.06 9.99
CA ARG A 59 8.66 2.08 10.35
C ARG A 59 8.59 3.24 9.38
N VAL A 60 8.67 2.94 8.09
CA VAL A 60 8.60 3.95 7.02
C VAL A 60 7.27 4.69 7.07
N ALA A 61 6.14 3.98 7.22
CA ALA A 61 4.83 4.61 7.27
C ALA A 61 4.65 5.56 8.46
N VAL A 62 5.18 5.21 9.64
CA VAL A 62 5.14 6.09 10.82
C VAL A 62 6.04 7.30 10.64
N GLU A 63 7.22 7.13 10.05
CA GLU A 63 8.12 8.24 9.72
C GLU A 63 7.46 9.22 8.74
N GLU A 64 6.85 8.71 7.66
CA GLU A 64 6.11 9.51 6.68
C GLU A 64 4.95 10.27 7.34
N LEU A 65 4.15 9.59 8.18
CA LEU A 65 3.05 10.23 8.90
C LEU A 65 3.55 11.32 9.85
N TRP A 66 4.62 11.07 10.59
CA TRP A 66 5.20 12.03 11.52
C TRP A 66 5.73 13.28 10.81
N ALA A 67 6.46 13.08 9.72
CA ALA A 67 6.99 14.16 8.91
C ALA A 67 5.88 14.95 8.21
N GLY A 68 4.86 14.26 7.67
CA GLY A 68 3.81 14.87 6.86
C GLY A 68 2.66 15.51 7.63
N ALA A 69 2.35 15.04 8.84
CA ALA A 69 1.20 15.52 9.62
C ALA A 69 1.58 16.12 10.97
N VAL A 70 2.46 15.45 11.74
CA VAL A 70 2.77 15.87 13.12
C VAL A 70 3.71 17.07 13.13
N THR A 71 4.77 17.04 12.32
CA THR A 71 5.76 18.13 12.25
C THR A 71 5.12 19.46 11.83
N PRO A 72 4.28 19.53 10.78
CA PRO A 72 3.59 20.77 10.42
C PRO A 72 2.60 21.24 11.48
N ALA A 73 1.86 20.32 12.12
CA ALA A 73 0.89 20.67 13.15
C ALA A 73 1.56 21.30 14.40
N ALA A 74 2.73 20.78 14.79
CA ALA A 74 3.48 21.29 15.94
C ALA A 74 4.09 22.68 15.72
N ALA A 75 4.11 23.20 14.49
CA ALA A 75 4.49 24.60 14.24
C ALA A 75 3.58 25.59 14.99
N SER A 76 2.36 25.17 15.37
CA SER A 76 1.44 25.96 16.19
C SER A 76 1.70 25.87 17.71
N LEU A 77 2.60 25.00 18.16
CA LEU A 77 2.91 24.73 19.56
C LEU A 77 4.43 24.88 19.82
N PRO A 78 4.98 26.10 19.78
CA PRO A 78 6.43 26.33 19.82
C PRO A 78 7.12 25.82 21.10
N GLN A 79 6.37 25.67 22.20
CA GLN A 79 6.86 25.11 23.46
C GLN A 79 6.99 23.59 23.48
N LEU A 80 6.53 22.87 22.43
CA LEU A 80 6.58 21.42 22.36
C LEU A 80 7.71 20.97 21.42
N PRO A 81 8.91 20.64 21.95
CA PRO A 81 9.96 20.06 21.12
C PRO A 81 9.53 18.68 20.64
N LEU A 82 9.58 18.46 19.32
CA LEU A 82 9.32 17.14 18.75
C LEU A 82 10.63 16.38 18.51
N PRO A 83 10.66 15.06 18.74
CA PRO A 83 11.74 14.23 18.24
C PRO A 83 11.76 14.20 16.70
N PRO A 84 12.92 13.90 16.09
CA PRO A 84 12.97 13.63 14.65
C PRO A 84 12.11 12.41 14.32
N SER A 85 11.53 12.38 13.10
CA SER A 85 10.67 11.27 12.65
C SER A 85 11.36 9.91 12.76
N SER A 86 12.67 9.86 12.45
CA SER A 86 13.53 8.68 12.56
C SER A 86 13.70 8.12 13.98
N SER A 87 13.24 8.83 15.02
CA SER A 87 13.25 8.36 16.41
C SER A 87 11.88 7.86 16.90
N VAL A 88 10.81 8.02 16.11
CA VAL A 88 9.44 7.66 16.52
C VAL A 88 9.18 6.19 16.26
N VAL A 89 9.07 5.38 17.31
CA VAL A 89 8.89 3.91 17.18
C VAL A 89 7.44 3.56 16.76
N PRO A 90 7.25 2.62 15.82
CA PRO A 90 5.91 2.14 15.47
C PRO A 90 5.20 1.50 16.67
N VAL A 91 3.99 1.97 16.95
CA VAL A 91 3.12 1.39 17.97
C VAL A 91 2.48 0.09 17.48
N PRO A 92 1.97 -0.78 18.38
CA PRO A 92 1.14 -1.91 17.98
C PRO A 92 0.00 -1.46 17.05
N GLY A 93 -0.17 -2.16 15.92
CA GLY A 93 -1.16 -1.82 14.88
C GLY A 93 -0.70 -0.81 13.84
N ALA A 94 0.49 -0.22 13.94
CA ALA A 94 1.01 0.71 12.93
C ALA A 94 1.12 0.07 11.53
N ALA A 95 1.46 -1.22 11.45
CA ALA A 95 1.49 -1.96 10.18
C ALA A 95 0.11 -2.07 9.52
N ASP A 96 -0.95 -2.22 10.32
CA ASP A 96 -2.33 -2.27 9.83
C ASP A 96 -2.77 -0.91 9.28
N LEU A 97 -2.47 0.17 10.01
CA LEU A 97 -2.73 1.53 9.53
C LEU A 97 -1.95 1.84 8.25
N ALA A 98 -0.69 1.44 8.18
CA ALA A 98 0.14 1.58 6.98
C ALA A 98 -0.47 0.83 5.78
N LEU A 99 -0.95 -0.40 6.01
CA LEU A 99 -1.63 -1.20 4.99
C LEU A 99 -2.89 -0.50 4.47
N PHE A 100 -3.72 0.04 5.36
CA PHE A 100 -4.95 0.74 4.99
C PHE A 100 -4.66 2.08 4.28
N ALA A 101 -3.61 2.80 4.68
CA ALA A 101 -3.16 4.01 4.00
C ALA A 101 -2.69 3.71 2.57
N GLU A 102 -1.90 2.64 2.38
CA GLU A 102 -1.50 2.16 1.05
C GLU A 102 -2.70 1.72 0.22
N LEU A 103 -3.64 0.99 0.81
CA LEU A 103 -4.88 0.60 0.13
C LEU A 103 -5.70 1.82 -0.32
N ALA A 104 -5.77 2.87 0.50
CA ALA A 104 -6.45 4.12 0.15
C ALA A 104 -5.75 4.86 -1.00
N ARG A 105 -4.41 4.80 -1.07
CA ARG A 105 -3.59 5.36 -2.16
C ARG A 105 -3.67 4.54 -3.45
N ALA A 106 -3.89 3.23 -3.35
CA ALA A 106 -3.98 2.29 -4.48
C ALA A 106 -5.24 2.47 -5.38
N ARG A 107 -5.95 3.60 -5.26
CA ARG A 107 -7.06 3.94 -6.16
C ARG A 107 -6.58 3.87 -7.62
N PRO A 108 -7.40 3.31 -8.53
CA PRO A 108 -7.04 3.30 -9.94
C PRO A 108 -6.75 4.74 -10.38
N THR A 109 -5.71 4.92 -11.18
CA THR A 109 -5.54 6.07 -12.06
C THR A 109 -6.61 6.00 -13.15
N TRP A 110 -7.89 6.08 -12.78
CA TRP A 110 -8.90 6.52 -13.72
C TRP A 110 -8.73 8.04 -13.81
N TRP A 111 -8.61 8.55 -15.04
CA TRP A 111 -8.62 9.98 -15.40
C TRP A 111 -7.60 10.89 -14.66
N SER A 112 -6.30 10.79 -14.96
CA SER A 112 -5.58 12.06 -15.11
C SER A 112 -6.01 12.67 -16.43
N TRP A 113 -7.18 13.34 -16.44
CA TRP A 113 -7.51 14.26 -17.51
C TRP A 113 -6.45 15.35 -17.47
N THR A 114 -5.48 15.27 -18.39
CA THR A 114 -4.70 16.44 -18.79
C THR A 114 -5.60 17.22 -19.75
N PRO A 115 -5.91 18.50 -19.49
CA PRO A 115 -6.58 19.32 -20.49
C PRO A 115 -5.77 19.29 -21.78
N GLY A 116 -6.34 18.76 -22.87
CA GLY A 116 -5.80 18.96 -24.22
C GLY A 116 -5.32 17.74 -25.02
N ARG A 117 -5.52 16.48 -24.60
CA ARG A 117 -5.30 15.32 -25.50
C ARG A 117 -6.55 14.48 -25.67
N SER A 118 -7.19 14.62 -26.83
CA SER A 118 -8.24 13.72 -27.32
C SER A 118 -7.64 12.35 -27.65
N PRO A 119 -8.19 11.23 -27.13
CA PRO A 119 -7.80 9.90 -27.56
C PRO A 119 -8.51 9.54 -28.88
N THR A 120 -7.77 9.52 -29.99
CA THR A 120 -8.23 8.87 -31.23
C THR A 120 -8.10 7.35 -31.10
N PRO A 121 -9.14 6.56 -31.38
CA PRO A 121 -9.03 5.11 -31.45
C PRO A 121 -8.33 4.73 -32.76
N ARG A 122 -7.20 4.01 -32.67
CA ARG A 122 -6.70 3.24 -33.82
C ARG A 122 -7.49 1.93 -33.88
N ARG A 123 -8.13 1.72 -35.03
CA ARG A 123 -8.68 0.43 -35.46
C ARG A 123 -7.56 -0.57 -35.70
#